data_AF-A0A7S2HY12-F1
#
_entry.id   AF-A0A7S2HY12-F1
#
_cell.length_a   1.000
_cell.length_b   1.000
_cell.length_c   1.000
_cell.angle_alpha   90.00
_cell.angle_beta   90.00
_cell.angle_gamma   90.00
#
_symmetry.space_group_name_H-M   'P 1'
#
loop_
_entity.id
_entity.type
_entity.pdbx_description
1 polymer ?
#
loop_
_entity_poly.entity_id
_entity_poly.type
_entity_poly.pdbx_seq_one_letter_code
_entity_poly.pdbx_strand_id
1 'polypeptide(L)'
;ESFPGPKEPSKFHNINFPHKVMARYVRFIVKSWHKHISMRAGVLTCKALPRVVNGNFEDGSKTASSENKTPPGWNVKGKTVFIKSANGDWGGTEATEGKYFLGLQPASSITQ
;
A
#
# COMPACT_ATOMS: atom_id res chain seq x y z
N GLU A 1 22.44 -4.91 14.97
CA GLU A 1 22.89 -6.32 15.09
C GLU A 1 24.22 -6.49 14.36
N SER A 2 25.06 -7.43 14.81
CA SER A 2 26.30 -7.80 14.11
C SER A 2 26.09 -9.11 13.38
N PHE A 3 26.57 -9.21 12.15
CA PHE A 3 26.40 -10.39 11.32
C PHE A 3 27.75 -11.05 11.03
N PRO A 4 27.85 -12.39 11.11
CA PRO A 4 29.08 -13.09 10.81
C PRO A 4 29.41 -13.00 9.32
N GLY A 5 30.67 -12.69 9.01
CA GLY A 5 31.17 -12.73 7.64
C GLY A 5 31.55 -14.14 7.18
N PRO A 6 31.70 -14.36 5.87
CA PRO A 6 32.20 -15.64 5.34
C PRO A 6 33.66 -15.88 5.79
N LYS A 7 33.95 -17.12 6.23
CA LYS A 7 35.29 -17.55 6.65
C LYS A 7 36.22 -17.89 5.48
N GLU A 8 35.64 -18.16 4.30
CA GLU A 8 36.35 -18.56 3.10
C GLU A 8 36.03 -17.59 1.95
N PRO A 9 37.00 -17.24 1.10
CA PRO A 9 36.74 -16.42 -0.08
C PRO A 9 35.79 -17.16 -1.04
N SER A 10 34.96 -16.39 -1.74
CA SER A 10 34.05 -16.86 -2.80
C SER A 10 32.90 -17.79 -2.38
N LYS A 11 32.74 -18.10 -1.08
CA LYS A 11 31.58 -18.81 -0.57
C LYS A 11 30.41 -17.84 -0.36
N PHE A 12 29.29 -18.11 -1.04
CA PHE A 12 28.06 -17.35 -0.82
C PHE A 12 27.52 -17.63 0.59
N HIS A 13 27.18 -16.57 1.31
CA HIS A 13 26.66 -16.66 2.67
C HIS A 13 25.36 -15.87 2.79
N ASN A 14 24.27 -16.56 3.14
CA ASN A 14 22.97 -15.94 3.38
C ASN A 14 22.85 -15.52 4.83
N ILE A 15 22.46 -14.27 5.04
CA ILE A 15 22.23 -13.68 6.34
C ILE A 15 20.82 -13.11 6.35
N ASN A 16 19.97 -13.65 7.22
CA ASN A 16 18.59 -13.23 7.35
C ASN A 16 18.45 -12.25 8.52
N PHE A 17 17.67 -11.20 8.33
CA PHE A 17 17.23 -10.37 9.43
C PHE A 17 16.15 -11.12 10.24
N PRO A 18 16.16 -11.04 11.58
CA PRO A 18 15.13 -11.68 12.41
C PRO A 18 13.73 -11.09 12.15
N HIS A 19 13.68 -9.83 11.73
CA HIS A 19 12.47 -9.13 11.32
C HIS A 19 12.68 -8.39 10.00
N LYS A 20 11.57 -8.13 9.28
CA LYS A 20 11.62 -7.33 8.05
C LYS A 20 12.01 -5.89 8.39
N VAL A 21 12.92 -5.32 7.60
CA VAL A 21 13.38 -3.94 7.75
C VAL A 21 12.80 -3.09 6.60
N MET A 22 12.04 -2.05 6.95
CA MET A 22 11.54 -1.06 6.00
C MET A 22 12.55 0.09 5.89
N ALA A 23 13.22 0.22 4.75
CA ALA A 23 14.23 1.27 4.54
C ALA A 23 14.33 1.68 3.07
N ARG A 24 14.75 2.93 2.84
CA ARG A 24 15.11 3.42 1.50
C ARG A 24 16.57 3.15 1.15
N TYR A 25 17.45 3.12 2.14
CA TYR A 25 18.90 2.94 1.97
C TYR A 25 19.42 1.88 2.95
N VAL A 26 20.38 1.09 2.49
CA VAL A 26 21.08 0.08 3.31
C VAL A 26 22.57 0.44 3.31
N ARG A 27 23.17 0.51 4.50
CA ARG A 27 24.61 0.73 4.68
C ARG A 27 25.24 -0.49 5.32
N PHE A 28 26.27 -1.02 4.68
CA PHE A 28 27.12 -2.05 5.27
C PHE A 28 28.27 -1.38 6.04
N ILE A 29 28.42 -1.74 7.32
CA ILE A 29 29.54 -1.30 8.16
C ILE A 29 30.38 -2.53 8.46
N VAL A 30 31.51 -2.67 7.77
CA VAL A 30 32.43 -3.80 7.95
C VAL A 30 33.16 -3.63 9.29
N LYS A 31 33.16 -4.68 10.11
CA LYS A 31 33.82 -4.68 11.43
C LYS A 31 35.18 -5.38 11.45
N SER A 32 35.38 -6.37 10.58
CA SER A 32 36.60 -7.17 10.52
C SER A 32 36.83 -7.71 9.11
N TRP A 33 38.09 -7.98 8.74
CA TRP A 33 38.48 -8.51 7.44
C TRP A 33 39.71 -9.43 7.56
N HIS A 34 40.00 -10.17 6.49
CA HIS A 34 41.23 -10.93 6.34
C HIS A 34 42.02 -10.39 5.14
N LYS A 35 43.28 -10.00 5.37
CA LYS A 35 44.18 -9.31 4.41
C LYS A 35 43.68 -7.94 3.95
N HIS A 36 42.63 -7.88 3.14
CA HIS A 36 42.06 -6.65 2.61
C HIS A 36 40.54 -6.63 2.74
N ILE A 37 39.97 -5.43 2.87
CA ILE A 37 38.53 -5.24 2.90
C ILE A 37 37.99 -5.41 1.47
N SER A 38 37.16 -6.44 1.24
CA SER A 38 36.49 -6.69 -0.03
C SER A 38 35.13 -7.35 0.20
N MET A 39 34.12 -6.99 -0.59
CA MET A 39 32.76 -7.53 -0.46
C MET A 39 32.01 -7.48 -1.79
N ARG A 40 31.22 -8.53 -2.07
CA ARG A 40 30.14 -8.55 -3.08
C ARG A 40 28.87 -9.01 -2.36
N ALA A 41 27.81 -8.21 -2.39
CA ALA A 41 26.59 -8.48 -1.64
C ALA A 41 25.35 -8.17 -2.48
N GLY A 42 24.28 -8.94 -2.25
CA GLY A 42 22.93 -8.66 -2.73
C GLY A 42 21.99 -8.50 -1.53
N VAL A 43 21.01 -7.60 -1.65
CA VAL A 43 19.97 -7.43 -0.63
C VAL A 43 18.71 -8.14 -1.11
N LEU A 44 18.23 -9.13 -0.36
CA LEU A 44 16.94 -9.75 -0.62
C LEU A 44 15.84 -8.78 -0.15
N THR A 45 14.98 -8.38 -1.07
CA THR A 45 13.89 -7.45 -0.78
C THR A 45 12.55 -8.08 -1.14
N CYS A 46 11.50 -7.74 -0.38
CA CYS A 46 10.13 -7.90 -0.84
C CYS A 46 9.59 -6.50 -1.14
N LYS A 47 9.13 -6.27 -2.37
CA LYS A 47 8.49 -5.01 -2.73
C LYS A 47 7.14 -4.94 -2.01
N ALA A 48 7.04 -4.12 -0.96
CA ALA A 48 5.74 -3.69 -0.48
C ALA A 48 5.16 -2.78 -1.56
N LEU A 49 4.22 -3.28 -2.36
CA LEU A 49 3.42 -2.42 -3.21
C LEU A 49 2.54 -1.56 -2.30
N PRO A 50 2.37 -0.26 -2.57
CA PRO A 50 1.30 0.48 -1.92
C PRO A 50 0.00 -0.26 -2.19
N ARG A 51 -0.63 -0.75 -1.13
CA ARG A 51 -1.90 -1.47 -1.23
C ARG A 51 -2.97 -0.42 -1.46
N VAL A 52 -3.52 -0.38 -2.67
CA VAL A 52 -4.73 0.40 -2.94
C VAL A 52 -5.87 -0.28 -2.17
N VAL A 53 -6.39 0.42 -1.15
CA VAL A 53 -7.53 -0.05 -0.35
C VAL A 53 -8.80 0.50 -0.99
N ASN A 54 -9.80 -0.37 -1.16
CA ASN A 54 -11.09 0.00 -1.74
C ASN A 54 -10.92 0.75 -3.08
N GLY A 55 -10.14 0.16 -3.99
CA GLY A 55 -9.73 0.81 -5.25
C GLY A 55 -10.91 1.24 -6.13
N ASN A 56 -11.98 0.45 -6.11
CA ASN A 56 -13.21 0.69 -6.84
C ASN A 56 -14.29 1.37 -5.99
N PHE A 57 -13.98 1.91 -4.81
CA PHE A 57 -14.90 2.58 -3.86
C PHE A 57 -16.13 1.77 -3.40
N GLU A 58 -16.40 0.57 -3.92
CA GLU A 58 -17.62 -0.22 -3.67
C GLU A 58 -17.75 -0.74 -2.23
N ASP A 59 -16.63 -0.84 -1.50
CA ASP A 59 -16.68 -1.16 -0.08
C ASP A 59 -17.15 0.06 0.72
N GLY A 60 -17.89 -0.23 1.79
CA GLY A 60 -18.31 0.77 2.77
C GLY A 60 -19.80 1.04 2.78
N SER A 61 -20.55 0.73 1.72
CA SER A 61 -22.00 0.90 1.69
C SER A 61 -22.76 -0.39 1.41
N LYS A 62 -23.96 -0.48 2.00
CA LYS A 62 -24.98 -1.48 1.67
C LYS A 62 -26.35 -0.82 1.43
N THR A 63 -26.38 0.49 1.20
CA THR A 63 -27.64 1.21 1.00
C THR A 63 -28.34 0.69 -0.25
N ALA A 64 -29.67 0.66 -0.20
CA ALA A 64 -30.52 0.40 -1.36
C ALA A 64 -30.89 1.70 -2.11
N SER A 65 -30.62 2.87 -1.52
CA SER A 65 -30.85 4.18 -2.14
C SER A 65 -29.55 5.01 -2.11
N SER A 66 -29.44 6.04 -1.29
CA SER A 66 -28.22 6.84 -1.14
C SER A 66 -27.90 7.05 0.33
N GLU A 67 -26.62 7.17 0.68
CA GLU A 67 -26.19 7.45 2.05
C GLU A 67 -24.94 8.31 2.08
N ASN A 68 -24.89 9.28 3.02
CA ASN A 68 -23.68 10.05 3.26
C ASN A 68 -22.68 9.19 4.03
N LYS A 69 -21.56 8.84 3.41
CA LYS A 69 -20.57 7.96 4.02
C LYS A 69 -19.20 8.11 3.39
N THR A 70 -18.18 7.97 4.21
CA THR A 70 -16.78 8.01 3.81
C THR A 70 -16.33 6.65 3.25
N PRO A 71 -15.77 6.60 2.03
CA PRO A 71 -15.18 5.38 1.50
C PRO A 71 -14.03 4.89 2.40
N PRO A 72 -14.07 3.64 2.87
CA PRO A 72 -13.02 3.08 3.72
C PRO A 72 -11.65 3.13 3.02
N GLY A 73 -10.63 3.59 3.74
CA GLY A 73 -9.26 3.68 3.23
C GLY A 73 -8.96 4.90 2.37
N TRP A 74 -9.91 5.83 2.21
CA TRP A 74 -9.72 7.07 1.45
C TRP A 74 -9.65 8.26 2.40
N ASN A 75 -8.82 9.25 2.06
CA ASN A 75 -8.80 10.53 2.77
C ASN A 75 -9.84 11.46 2.14
N VAL A 76 -10.75 12.00 2.94
CA VAL A 76 -11.86 12.85 2.49
C VAL A 76 -11.84 14.18 3.24
N LYS A 77 -11.94 15.28 2.51
CA LYS A 77 -12.30 16.60 3.04
C LYS A 77 -13.74 16.90 2.65
N GLY A 78 -14.58 17.29 3.60
CA GLY A 78 -16.01 17.50 3.35
C GLY A 78 -16.81 16.19 3.43
N LYS A 79 -17.84 16.06 2.59
CA LYS A 79 -18.80 14.95 2.64
C LYS A 79 -18.90 14.24 1.28
N THR A 80 -18.98 12.92 1.37
CA THR A 80 -19.18 12.00 0.25
C THR A 80 -20.53 11.30 0.40
N VAL A 81 -21.12 10.94 -0.72
CA VAL A 81 -22.39 10.20 -0.78
C VAL A 81 -22.23 8.97 -1.66
N PHE A 82 -22.61 7.82 -1.12
CA PHE A 82 -22.78 6.60 -1.90
C PHE A 82 -24.18 6.62 -2.50
N ILE A 83 -24.29 6.43 -3.81
CA ILE A 83 -25.56 6.47 -4.54
C ILE A 83 -25.72 5.13 -5.23
N LYS A 84 -26.79 4.40 -4.93
CA LYS A 84 -27.06 3.10 -5.57
C LYS A 84 -27.20 3.28 -7.09
N SER A 85 -26.60 2.38 -7.87
CA SER A 85 -26.85 2.31 -9.32
C SER A 85 -28.36 2.19 -9.58
N ALA A 86 -28.87 2.87 -10.62
CA ALA A 86 -30.30 2.95 -10.94
C ALA A 86 -31.16 3.71 -9.90
N ASN A 87 -30.55 4.49 -8.99
CA ASN A 87 -31.30 5.24 -7.99
C ASN A 87 -32.14 6.36 -8.64
N GLY A 88 -33.46 6.25 -8.54
CA GLY A 88 -34.41 7.19 -9.15
C GLY A 88 -34.31 8.62 -8.60
N ASP A 89 -34.02 8.80 -7.30
CA ASP A 89 -33.85 10.12 -6.68
C ASP A 89 -32.62 10.87 -7.25
N TRP A 90 -31.68 10.12 -7.84
CA TRP A 90 -30.45 10.61 -8.46
C TRP A 90 -30.45 10.44 -9.98
N GLY A 91 -31.62 10.45 -10.61
CA GLY A 91 -31.77 10.47 -12.07
C GLY A 91 -31.74 9.09 -12.74
N GLY A 92 -31.68 8.00 -11.96
CA GLY A 92 -31.91 6.64 -12.47
C GLY A 92 -30.82 6.11 -13.40
N THR A 93 -29.64 6.75 -13.46
CA THR A 93 -28.54 6.25 -14.30
C THR A 93 -28.06 4.90 -13.78
N GLU A 94 -27.98 3.91 -14.66
CA GLU A 94 -27.42 2.60 -14.34
C GLU A 94 -25.91 2.59 -14.63
N ALA A 95 -25.12 2.17 -13.65
CA ALA A 95 -23.69 1.94 -13.83
C ALA A 95 -23.45 0.71 -14.70
N THR A 96 -22.51 0.81 -15.65
CA THR A 96 -22.09 -0.34 -16.49
C THR A 96 -21.43 -1.44 -15.66
N GLU A 97 -20.77 -1.06 -14.56
CA GLU A 97 -20.15 -1.96 -13.59
C GLU A 97 -20.23 -1.32 -12.19
N GLY A 98 -20.21 -2.13 -11.13
CA GLY A 98 -20.28 -1.65 -9.76
C GLY A 98 -21.71 -1.56 -9.22
N LYS A 99 -21.83 -1.33 -7.91
CA LYS A 99 -23.14 -1.23 -7.23
C LYS A 99 -23.49 0.22 -6.93
N TYR A 100 -22.51 1.10 -6.87
CA TYR A 100 -22.67 2.48 -6.41
C TYR A 100 -22.00 3.47 -7.37
N PHE A 101 -22.45 4.71 -7.33
CA PHE A 101 -21.67 5.89 -7.70
C PHE A 101 -21.19 6.58 -6.43
N LEU A 102 -20.03 7.23 -6.51
CA LEU A 102 -19.51 8.07 -5.44
C LEU A 102 -19.72 9.55 -5.82
N GLY A 103 -20.53 10.26 -5.04
CA GLY A 103 -20.75 11.69 -5.18
C GLY A 103 -19.94 12.53 -4.19
N LEU A 104 -19.53 13.73 -4.61
CA LEU A 104 -18.93 14.75 -3.78
C LEU A 104 -19.93 15.86 -3.50
N GLN A 105 -20.11 16.21 -2.23
CA GLN A 105 -20.90 17.39 -1.85
C GLN A 105 -20.07 18.67 -2.03
N PRO A 106 -20.69 19.87 -2.05
CA PRO A 106 -19.97 21.12 -2.25
C PRO A 106 -18.76 21.28 -1.32
N ALA A 107 -17.68 21.85 -1.86
CA ALA A 107 -16.39 22.03 -1.16
C ALA A 107 -15.74 20.73 -0.62
N SER A 108 -16.06 19.56 -1.21
CA SER A 108 -15.49 18.28 -0.82
C SER A 108 -14.40 17.80 -1.79
N SER A 109 -13.40 17.07 -1.27
CA SER A 109 -12.35 16.43 -2.06
C SER A 109 -11.94 15.09 -1.48
N ILE A 110 -11.38 14.23 -2.34
CA ILE A 110 -10.98 12.86 -1.99
C ILE A 110 -9.59 12.55 -2.55
N THR A 111 -8.83 11.73 -1.83
CA THR A 111 -7.51 11.22 -2.24
C THR A 111 -7.31 9.80 -1.72
N GLN A 112 -6.79 8.91 -2.56
CA GLN A 112 -6.33 7.56 -2.20
C GLN A 112 -4.85 7.55 -1.83
#